data_AF-A0A660DZB9-F1
#
_entry.id   AF-A0A660DZB9-F1
#
_cell.length_a   1.000
_cell.length_b   1.000
_cell.length_c   1.000
_cell.angle_alpha   90.00
_cell.angle_beta   90.00
_cell.angle_gamma   90.00
#
_symmetry.space_group_name_H-M   'P 1'
#
loop_
_entity.id
_entity.type
_entity.pdbx_description
1 polymer ?
#
loop_
_entity_poly.entity_id
_entity_poly.type
_entity_poly.pdbx_seq_one_letter_code
_entity_poly.pdbx_strand_id
1 'polypeptide(L)'
;MDKVTIILWIVVIISTVFQYIEGYFYQKMLSWVLPIIYSASLAWLYFNGKHMTIFPLLLAFVIGNIWFYAYYVSGRNKHDKKLIK
;
A
#
# COMPACT_ATOMS: atom_id res chain seq x y z
N MET A 1 0.88 -20.51 -10.49
CA MET A 1 0.22 -19.80 -9.38
C MET A 1 -1.24 -20.19 -9.35
N ASP A 2 -1.78 -20.55 -8.19
CA ASP A 2 -3.22 -20.83 -8.04
C ASP A 2 -4.05 -19.54 -8.10
N LYS A 3 -5.36 -19.67 -8.35
CA LYS A 3 -6.28 -18.54 -8.53
C LYS A 3 -6.34 -17.62 -7.31
N VAL A 4 -6.23 -18.16 -6.09
CA VAL A 4 -6.27 -17.38 -4.85
C VAL A 4 -5.04 -16.49 -4.74
N THR A 5 -3.86 -17.06 -5.00
CA THR A 5 -2.61 -16.29 -5.04
C THR A 5 -2.65 -15.15 -6.06
N ILE A 6 -3.21 -15.37 -7.24
CA ILE A 6 -3.36 -14.33 -8.27
C ILE A 6 -4.28 -13.20 -7.78
N ILE A 7 -5.44 -13.55 -7.23
CA ILE A 7 -6.40 -12.55 -6.71
C ILE A 7 -5.75 -11.70 -5.60
N LEU A 8 -5.03 -12.32 -4.68
CA LEU A 8 -4.38 -11.60 -3.58
C LEU A 8 -3.28 -10.66 -4.09
N TRP A 9 -2.50 -11.06 -5.09
CA TRP A 9 -1.54 -10.15 -5.74
C TRP A 9 -2.22 -8.98 -6.44
N ILE A 10 -3.34 -9.22 -7.13
CA ILE A 10 -4.13 -8.14 -7.74
C ILE A 10 -4.59 -7.16 -6.67
N VAL A 11 -5.08 -7.64 -5.52
CA VAL A 11 -5.49 -6.77 -4.39
C VAL A 11 -4.30 -5.98 -3.85
N VAL A 12 -3.12 -6.58 -3.71
CA VAL A 12 -1.89 -5.90 -3.26
C VAL A 12 -1.50 -4.78 -4.23
N ILE A 13 -1.51 -5.05 -5.54
CA ILE A 13 -1.17 -4.07 -6.58
C ILE A 13 -2.18 -2.92 -6.58
N ILE A 14 -3.48 -3.23 -6.61
CA ILE A 14 -4.55 -2.22 -6.58
C ILE A 14 -4.44 -1.35 -5.32
N SER A 15 -4.23 -1.96 -4.16
CA SER A 15 -4.03 -1.25 -2.89
C SER A 15 -2.83 -0.30 -2.95
N THR A 16 -1.74 -0.71 -3.59
CA THR A 16 -0.54 0.13 -3.78
C THR A 16 -0.83 1.34 -4.67
N VAL A 17 -1.59 1.14 -5.75
CA VAL A 17 -2.01 2.24 -6.64
C VAL A 17 -2.90 3.24 -5.91
N PHE A 18 -3.88 2.75 -5.13
CA PHE A 18 -4.71 3.63 -4.31
C PHE A 18 -3.90 4.38 -3.25
N GLN A 19 -2.95 3.71 -2.59
CA GLN A 19 -2.04 4.35 -1.63
C GLN A 19 -1.26 5.51 -2.26
N TYR A 20 -0.79 5.32 -3.49
CA TYR A 20 -0.12 6.38 -4.25
C TYR A 20 -1.05 7.56 -4.53
N ILE A 21 -2.26 7.29 -5.04
CA ILE A 21 -3.24 8.35 -5.38
C ILE A 21 -3.59 9.15 -4.12
N GLU A 22 -3.94 8.47 -3.02
CA GLU A 22 -4.31 9.14 -1.78
C GLU A 22 -3.16 9.91 -1.16
N GLY A 23 -1.95 9.32 -1.14
CA GLY A 23 -0.76 10.01 -0.65
C GLY A 23 -0.48 11.27 -1.47
N TYR A 24 -0.55 11.17 -2.80
CA TYR A 24 -0.30 12.30 -3.72
C TYR A 24 -1.31 13.45 -3.54
N PHE A 25 -2.60 13.13 -3.39
CA PHE A 25 -3.66 14.12 -3.22
C PHE A 25 -3.90 14.51 -1.75
N TYR A 26 -3.18 13.92 -0.81
CA TYR A 26 -3.34 14.12 0.64
C TYR A 26 -4.80 13.94 1.10
N GLN A 27 -5.44 12.86 0.67
CA GLN A 27 -6.80 12.53 1.10
C GLN A 27 -6.76 11.87 2.48
N LYS A 28 -7.02 12.65 3.54
CA LYS A 28 -6.96 12.15 4.93
C LYS A 28 -7.96 11.03 5.24
N MET A 29 -9.07 10.94 4.51
CA MET A 29 -10.20 10.09 4.89
C MET A 29 -9.87 8.58 4.88
N LEU A 30 -8.95 8.16 4.01
CA LEU A 30 -8.59 6.75 3.80
C LEU A 30 -7.11 6.45 4.07
N SER A 31 -6.34 7.48 4.45
CA SER A 31 -4.90 7.42 4.71
C SER A 31 -4.48 6.35 5.73
N TRP A 32 -5.38 5.89 6.61
CA TRP A 32 -5.08 4.81 7.56
C TRP A 32 -5.62 3.46 7.08
N VAL A 33 -6.69 3.47 6.28
CA VAL A 33 -7.39 2.26 5.84
C VAL A 33 -6.59 1.54 4.77
N LEU A 34 -6.03 2.27 3.80
CA LEU A 34 -5.24 1.68 2.72
C LEU A 34 -3.96 0.95 3.15
N PRO A 35 -3.11 1.48 4.04
CA PRO A 35 -1.95 0.73 4.55
C PRO A 35 -2.36 -0.52 5.34
N ILE A 36 -3.51 -0.48 6.03
CA ILE A 36 -4.06 -1.65 6.72
C ILE A 36 -4.51 -2.71 5.72
N ILE A 37 -5.27 -2.36 4.68
CA ILE A 37 -5.75 -3.30 3.66
C ILE A 37 -4.56 -3.95 2.93
N TYR A 38 -3.55 -3.16 2.56
CA TYR A 38 -2.33 -3.67 1.94
C TYR A 38 -1.59 -4.67 2.84
N SER A 39 -1.40 -4.31 4.10
CA SER A 39 -0.73 -5.15 5.10
C SER A 39 -1.49 -6.45 5.37
N ALA A 40 -2.82 -6.36 5.52
CA ALA A 40 -3.68 -7.53 5.71
C ALA A 40 -3.68 -8.44 4.48
N SER A 41 -3.65 -7.87 3.27
CA SER A 41 -3.59 -8.63 2.02
C SER A 41 -2.26 -9.39 1.88
N LEU A 42 -1.13 -8.76 2.26
CA LEU A 42 0.17 -9.44 2.30
C LEU A 42 0.22 -10.55 3.35
N ALA A 43 -0.35 -10.31 4.54
CA ALA A 43 -0.46 -11.34 5.57
C ALA A 43 -1.32 -12.52 5.10
N TRP A 44 -2.46 -12.24 4.45
CA TRP A 44 -3.31 -13.28 3.86
C TRP A 44 -2.57 -14.06 2.78
N LEU A 45 -1.82 -13.36 1.93
CA LEU A 45 -0.99 -13.93 0.86
C LEU A 45 0.11 -14.83 1.43
N TYR A 46 0.68 -14.52 2.59
CA TYR A 46 1.60 -15.43 3.29
C TYR A 46 0.93 -16.75 3.71
N PHE A 47 -0.23 -16.69 4.34
CA PHE A 47 -0.90 -17.89 4.87
C PHE A 47 -1.57 -18.76 3.80
N ASN A 48 -2.04 -18.15 2.71
CA ASN A 48 -2.86 -18.84 1.70
C ASN A 48 -2.19 -18.94 0.33
N GLY A 49 -1.09 -18.22 0.10
CA GLY A 49 -0.39 -18.22 -1.18
C GLY A 49 0.50 -19.45 -1.35
N LYS A 50 0.39 -20.15 -2.48
CA LYS A 50 1.33 -21.24 -2.78
C LYS A 50 2.74 -20.69 -3.05
N HIS A 51 3.74 -21.37 -2.49
CA HIS A 51 5.17 -21.08 -2.69
C HIS A 51 5.63 -19.69 -2.23
N MET A 52 4.92 -19.09 -1.26
CA MET A 52 5.33 -17.82 -0.68
C MET A 52 6.50 -18.00 0.28
N THR A 53 7.60 -17.32 0.00
CA THR A 53 8.71 -17.22 0.94
C THR A 53 8.55 -15.97 1.80
N ILE A 54 8.94 -16.08 3.07
CA ILE A 54 8.76 -15.00 4.04
C ILE A 54 9.56 -13.75 3.64
N PHE A 55 10.74 -13.93 3.06
CA PHE A 55 11.64 -12.84 2.70
C PHE A 55 11.04 -11.84 1.69
N PRO A 56 10.57 -12.24 0.48
CA PRO A 56 9.99 -11.29 -0.47
C PRO A 56 8.69 -10.66 0.03
N LEU A 57 7.92 -11.36 0.87
CA LEU A 57 6.73 -10.82 1.50
C LEU A 57 7.04 -9.71 2.51
N LEU A 58 8.07 -9.93 3.33
CA LEU A 58 8.54 -8.96 4.32
C LEU A 58 9.16 -7.75 3.62
N LEU A 59 9.90 -7.98 2.53
CA LEU A 59 10.41 -6.92 1.67
C LEU A 59 9.29 -6.09 1.05
N ALA A 60 8.26 -6.73 0.48
CA ALA A 60 7.10 -6.05 -0.07
C ALA A 60 6.39 -5.22 1.01
N PHE A 61 6.16 -5.81 2.19
CA PHE A 61 5.54 -5.13 3.33
C PHE A 61 6.29 -3.84 3.71
N VAL A 62 7.62 -3.92 3.87
CA VAL A 62 8.44 -2.76 4.24
C VAL A 62 8.43 -1.71 3.14
N ILE A 63 8.66 -2.09 1.88
CA ILE A 63 8.71 -1.16 0.75
C ILE A 63 7.36 -0.47 0.55
N GLY A 64 6.25 -1.20 0.60
CA GLY A 64 4.91 -0.63 0.40
C GLY A 64 4.54 0.40 1.48
N ASN A 65 4.89 0.14 2.73
CA ASN A 65 4.63 1.09 3.81
C ASN A 65 5.55 2.33 3.74
N ILE A 66 6.83 2.16 3.38
CA ILE A 66 7.74 3.29 3.14
C ILE A 66 7.23 4.15 1.97
N TRP A 67 6.79 3.49 0.89
CA TRP A 67 6.22 4.15 -0.29
C TRP A 67 5.02 5.00 0.09
N PHE A 68 4.04 4.41 0.78
CA PHE A 68 2.85 5.13 1.25
C PHE A 68 3.21 6.37 2.08
N TYR A 69 4.12 6.21 3.06
CA TYR A 69 4.53 7.32 3.93
C TYR A 69 5.21 8.45 3.14
N ALA A 70 6.11 8.11 2.20
CA ALA A 70 6.79 9.09 1.36
C ALA A 70 5.80 9.92 0.53
N TYR A 71 4.80 9.27 -0.07
CA TYR A 71 3.77 9.97 -0.83
C TYR A 71 2.86 10.81 0.05
N TYR A 72 2.47 10.30 1.22
CA TYR A 72 1.67 11.05 2.18
C TYR A 72 2.36 12.35 2.62
N VAL A 73 3.65 12.29 2.99
CA VAL A 73 4.44 13.48 3.35
C VAL A 73 4.58 14.43 2.16
N SER A 74 4.82 13.92 0.96
CA SER A 74 4.93 14.72 -0.26
C SER A 74 3.62 15.45 -0.58
N GLY A 75 2.49 14.75 -0.52
CA GLY A 75 1.15 15.31 -0.74
C GLY A 75 0.81 16.37 0.31
N ARG A 76 1.09 16.09 1.59
CA ARG A 76 0.92 17.06 2.68
C ARG A 76 1.67 18.36 2.40
N ASN A 77 2.96 18.26 2.07
CA ASN A 77 3.80 19.42 1.77
C ASN A 77 3.29 20.21 0.55
N LYS A 78 2.77 19.53 -0.48
CA LYS A 78 2.15 20.20 -1.64
C LYS A 78 0.85 20.90 -1.28
N HIS A 79 0.02 20.26 -0.46
CA HIS A 79 -1.24 20.83 0.02
C HIS A 79 -0.98 22.08 0.89
N ASP A 80 -0.07 21.98 1.85
CA ASP A 80 0.28 23.08 2.76
C ASP A 80 0.89 24.27 1.99
N LYS A 81 1.74 24.01 0.98
CA LYS A 81 2.27 25.07 0.08
C LYS A 81 1.18 25.76 -0.75
N LYS A 82 0.09 25.08 -1.09
CA LYS A 82 -1.04 25.70 -1.82
C LYS A 82 -1.90 26.60 -0.93
N LEU A 83 -1.96 26.33 0.37
CA LEU A 83 -2.73 27.14 1.32
C LEU A 83 -2.02 28.43 1.76
N ILE A 84 -0.68 28.46 1.65
CA ILE A 84 0.16 29.62 2.03
C ILE A 84 0.24 30.66 0.89
N LYS A 85 -0.18 30.31 -0.32
CA LYS A 85 -0.09 31.15 -1.52
C LYS A 85 -1.41 31.86 -1.81
#